data_AF-A0A518GBC8-F1
#
_entry.id   AF-A0A518GBC8-F1
#
_cell.length_a   1.000
_cell.length_b   1.000
_cell.length_c   1.000
_cell.angle_alpha   90.00
_cell.angle_beta   90.00
_cell.angle_gamma   90.00
#
_symmetry.space_group_name_H-M   'P 1'
#
loop_
_entity.id
_entity.type
_entity.pdbx_description
1 polymer ?
#
loop_
_entity_poly.entity_id
_entity_poly.type
_entity_poly.pdbx_seq_one_letter_code
_entity_poly.pdbx_strand_id
1 'polypeptide(L)'
;MNSLARSLCEYLCSRNNDIAGYWGMGMLCAASRRDHRPRMSFRIVPGQLIRIYSCELSESKIVTDKLVKFDLDAIEGRLSFFLDGRFPNGAEKYTCGIAISIAQGGRIGMSMCYVACWPHDPIRERQRVVAV
;
A
#
# COMPACT_ATOMS: atom_id res chain seq x y z
N MET A 1 1.00 -6.59 -20.51
CA MET A 1 1.77 -6.47 -19.25
C MET A 1 1.62 -5.10 -18.58
N ASN A 2 1.99 -3.98 -19.23
CA ASN A 2 1.87 -2.66 -18.57
C ASN A 2 0.42 -2.28 -18.18
N SER A 3 -0.59 -2.68 -18.97
CA SER A 3 -1.99 -2.48 -18.58
C SER A 3 -2.36 -3.25 -17.30
N LEU A 4 -1.95 -4.51 -17.16
CA LEU A 4 -2.16 -5.29 -15.94
C LEU A 4 -1.37 -4.69 -14.76
N ALA A 5 -0.11 -4.31 -14.96
CA ALA A 5 0.69 -3.63 -13.94
C ALA A 5 0.03 -2.33 -13.48
N ARG A 6 -0.56 -1.56 -14.40
CA ARG A 6 -1.32 -0.36 -14.05
C ARG A 6 -2.55 -0.68 -13.21
N SER A 7 -3.39 -1.64 -13.63
CA SER A 7 -4.58 -2.02 -12.87
C SER A 7 -4.23 -2.55 -11.47
N LEU A 8 -3.14 -3.30 -11.33
CA LEU A 8 -2.66 -3.77 -10.03
C LEU A 8 -2.09 -2.62 -9.18
N CYS A 9 -1.35 -1.70 -9.80
CA CYS A 9 -0.83 -0.54 -9.08
C CYS A 9 -1.96 0.38 -8.58
N GLU A 10 -2.99 0.61 -9.39
CA GLU A 10 -4.19 1.35 -9.00
C GLU A 10 -4.96 0.63 -7.87
N TYR A 11 -5.02 -0.71 -7.93
CA TYR A 11 -5.63 -1.52 -6.88
C TYR A 11 -4.88 -1.39 -5.55
N LEU A 12 -3.55 -1.51 -5.56
CA LEU A 12 -2.69 -1.37 -4.38
C LEU A 12 -2.69 0.04 -3.78
N CYS A 13 -3.13 1.05 -4.53
CA CYS A 13 -3.33 2.42 -4.06
C CYS A 13 -4.80 2.74 -3.70
N SER A 14 -5.73 1.80 -3.90
CA SER A 14 -7.15 2.09 -3.71
C SER A 14 -7.52 2.16 -2.22
N ARG A 15 -8.26 3.20 -1.80
CA ARG A 15 -8.60 3.44 -0.37
C ARG A 15 -9.12 2.22 0.39
N ASN A 16 -9.86 1.34 -0.28
CA ASN A 16 -10.50 0.18 0.35
C ASN A 16 -9.66 -1.10 0.29
N ASN A 17 -8.62 -1.12 -0.53
CA ASN A 17 -7.79 -2.29 -0.76
C ASN A 17 -6.32 -1.89 -0.94
N ASP A 18 -5.88 -0.87 -0.21
CA ASP A 18 -4.51 -0.42 -0.37
C ASP A 18 -3.58 -1.53 0.13
N ILE A 19 -2.31 -1.45 -0.25
CA ILE A 19 -1.36 -2.53 0.02
C ILE A 19 -1.28 -2.88 1.51
N ALA A 20 -1.63 -1.94 2.41
CA ALA A 20 -1.68 -2.13 3.86
C ALA A 20 -3.10 -2.25 4.44
N GLY A 21 -4.11 -2.43 3.59
CA GLY A 21 -5.50 -2.64 3.97
C GLY A 21 -6.37 -1.39 3.87
N TYR A 22 -7.43 -1.32 4.66
CA TYR A 22 -8.35 -0.18 4.67
C TYR A 22 -7.65 1.04 5.30
N TRP A 23 -7.22 2.00 4.47
CA TRP A 23 -6.43 3.19 4.85
C TRP A 23 -5.04 2.93 5.42
N GLY A 24 -4.46 1.76 5.15
CA GLY A 24 -3.17 1.37 5.71
C GLY A 24 -1.98 2.20 5.21
N MET A 25 -2.04 2.74 4.00
CA MET A 25 -0.92 3.51 3.43
C MET A 25 -0.56 4.75 4.24
N GLY A 26 -1.55 5.47 4.78
CA GLY A 26 -1.30 6.65 5.60
C GLY A 26 -0.60 6.30 6.92
N MET A 27 -1.01 5.19 7.53
CA MET A 27 -0.36 4.65 8.73
C MET A 27 1.08 4.20 8.45
N LEU A 28 1.32 3.55 7.29
CA LEU A 28 2.66 3.22 6.84
C LEU A 28 3.55 4.46 6.66
N CYS A 29 3.04 5.51 6.01
CA CYS A 29 3.78 6.77 5.83
C CYS A 29 4.15 7.39 7.19
N ALA A 30 3.19 7.47 8.13
CA ALA A 30 3.43 8.02 9.45
C ALA A 30 4.45 7.20 10.27
N ALA A 31 4.34 5.86 10.25
CA ALA A 31 5.29 4.97 10.91
C ALA A 31 6.70 5.12 10.32
N SER A 32 6.79 5.01 9.00
CA SER A 32 8.04 5.10 8.26
C SER A 32 8.74 6.47 8.43
N ARG A 33 7.97 7.56 8.57
CA ARG A 33 8.53 8.89 8.85
C ARG A 33 9.16 8.97 10.22
N ARG A 34 8.52 8.40 11.26
CA ARG A 34 9.05 8.35 12.62
C ARG A 34 10.40 7.63 12.68
N ASP A 35 10.58 6.64 11.81
CA ASP A 35 11.81 5.85 11.73
C ASP A 35 12.82 6.38 10.69
N HIS A 36 12.57 7.55 10.09
CA HIS A 36 13.42 8.19 9.09
C HIS A 36 13.70 7.32 7.84
N ARG A 37 12.73 6.53 7.37
CA ARG A 37 12.90 5.63 6.21
C ARG A 37 11.91 5.92 5.08
N PRO A 38 12.00 7.04 4.34
CA PRO A 38 10.97 7.50 3.39
C PRO A 38 10.74 6.59 2.16
N ARG A 39 11.45 5.47 2.05
CA ARG A 39 11.40 4.53 0.95
C ARG A 39 11.36 3.10 1.50
N MET A 40 10.43 2.32 0.99
CA MET A 40 10.18 0.95 1.44
C MET A 40 10.08 0.04 0.22
N SER A 41 10.87 -1.03 0.18
CA SER A 41 10.71 -2.08 -0.83
C SER A 41 9.82 -3.18 -0.27
N PHE A 42 9.08 -3.84 -1.15
CA PHE A 42 8.24 -4.97 -0.80
C PHE A 42 8.20 -5.97 -1.95
N ARG A 43 7.94 -7.23 -1.61
CA ARG A 43 7.66 -8.31 -2.56
C ARG A 43 6.38 -9.00 -2.15
N ILE A 44 5.47 -9.20 -3.09
CA ILE A 44 4.23 -9.96 -2.91
C ILE A 44 4.36 -11.24 -3.72
N VAL A 45 4.20 -12.37 -3.05
CA VAL A 45 4.20 -13.71 -3.66
C VAL A 45 2.85 -14.35 -3.36
N PRO A 46 2.19 -15.00 -4.33
CA PRO A 46 0.95 -15.73 -4.09
C PRO A 46 1.06 -16.69 -2.88
N GLY A 47 0.06 -16.68 -2.01
CA GLY A 47 0.00 -17.54 -0.82
C GLY A 47 0.90 -17.13 0.35
N GLN A 48 1.71 -16.08 0.22
CA GLN A 48 2.56 -15.56 1.30
C GLN A 48 1.99 -14.29 1.91
N LEU A 49 2.19 -14.09 3.22
CA LEU A 49 1.82 -12.83 3.88
C LEU A 49 2.65 -11.67 3.31
N ILE A 50 2.00 -10.53 3.07
CA ILE A 50 2.71 -9.34 2.60
C ILE A 50 3.50 -8.75 3.76
N ARG A 51 4.78 -8.48 3.50
CA ARG A 51 5.68 -7.82 4.44
C ARG A 51 6.14 -6.50 3.87
N ILE A 52 5.80 -5.42 4.55
CA ILE A 52 6.31 -4.08 4.25
C ILE A 52 6.97 -3.60 5.52
N TYR A 53 8.24 -3.22 5.45
CA TYR A 53 8.93 -2.61 6.60
C TYR A 53 9.02 -3.53 7.84
N SER A 54 9.10 -4.86 7.64
CA SER A 54 8.98 -5.87 8.72
C SER A 54 7.63 -5.89 9.44
N CYS A 55 6.67 -5.06 9.02
CA CYS A 55 5.28 -5.17 9.41
C CYS A 55 4.65 -6.25 8.53
N GLU A 56 4.12 -7.28 9.18
CA GLU A 56 3.32 -8.30 8.54
C GLU A 56 1.88 -7.80 8.42
N LEU A 57 1.33 -7.90 7.21
CA LEU A 57 -0.03 -7.46 6.93
C LEU A 57 -0.96 -8.68 7.03
N SER A 58 -1.61 -8.82 8.19
CA SER A 58 -2.43 -9.99 8.52
C SER A 58 -3.64 -10.20 7.60
N GLU A 59 -4.16 -9.14 6.97
CA GLU A 59 -5.29 -9.17 6.03
C GLU A 59 -4.87 -9.22 4.55
N SER A 60 -3.62 -9.61 4.26
CA SER A 60 -3.08 -9.54 2.89
C SER A 60 -3.64 -10.58 1.91
N LYS A 61 -4.43 -11.55 2.38
CA LYS A 61 -4.94 -12.67 1.56
C LYS A 61 -5.73 -12.20 0.34
N ILE A 62 -6.55 -11.16 0.51
CA ILE A 62 -7.36 -10.59 -0.58
C ILE A 62 -6.46 -10.09 -1.71
N VAL A 63 -5.32 -9.49 -1.37
CA VAL A 63 -4.34 -8.99 -2.36
C VAL A 63 -3.63 -10.15 -3.04
N THR A 64 -3.21 -11.17 -2.28
CA THR A 64 -2.50 -12.33 -2.84
C THR A 64 -3.39 -13.21 -3.72
N ASP A 65 -4.67 -13.37 -3.38
CA ASP A 65 -5.63 -14.17 -4.16
C ASP A 65 -5.86 -13.57 -5.54
N LYS A 66 -5.82 -12.23 -5.65
CA LYS A 66 -5.86 -11.57 -6.96
C LYS A 66 -4.65 -11.91 -7.82
N LEU A 67 -3.47 -12.13 -7.24
CA LEU A 67 -2.27 -12.50 -8.01
C LEU A 67 -2.39 -13.91 -8.58
N VAL A 68 -2.96 -14.85 -7.81
CA VAL A 68 -3.28 -16.21 -8.27
C VAL A 68 -4.21 -16.15 -9.49
N LYS A 69 -5.25 -15.32 -9.45
CA LYS A 69 -6.18 -15.14 -10.57
C LYS A 69 -5.49 -14.71 -11.87
N PHE A 70 -4.39 -13.95 -11.77
CA PHE A 70 -3.65 -13.46 -12.93
C PHE A 70 -2.43 -14.32 -13.30
N ASP A 71 -2.21 -15.44 -12.60
CA ASP A 71 -1.06 -16.34 -12.83
C ASP A 71 0.28 -15.59 -12.78
N LEU A 72 0.45 -14.76 -11.74
CA LEU A 72 1.67 -13.96 -11.53
C LEU A 72 2.64 -14.68 -10.59
N ASP A 73 3.92 -14.67 -10.95
CA ASP A 73 4.99 -15.24 -10.11
C ASP A 73 5.20 -14.41 -8.83
N ALA A 74 5.29 -13.09 -9.01
CA ALA A 74 5.48 -12.12 -7.93
C ALA A 74 5.16 -10.69 -8.39
N ILE A 75 4.91 -9.82 -7.42
CA ILE A 75 5.00 -8.37 -7.57
C ILE A 75 6.21 -7.89 -6.76
N GLU A 76 7.15 -7.22 -7.41
CA GLU A 76 8.18 -6.44 -6.76
C GLU A 76 7.74 -4.98 -6.73
N GLY A 77 7.93 -4.29 -5.62
CA GLY A 77 7.48 -2.91 -5.52
C GLY A 77 8.30 -2.05 -4.58
N ARG A 78 8.16 -0.74 -4.80
CA ARG A 78 8.74 0.31 -3.97
C ARG A 78 7.67 1.35 -3.65
N LEU A 79 7.52 1.61 -2.37
CA LEU A 79 6.74 2.71 -1.83
C LEU A 79 7.70 3.85 -1.47
N SER A 80 7.33 5.07 -1.82
CA SER A 80 7.99 6.29 -1.40
C SER A 80 6.96 7.34 -1.03
N PHE A 81 7.25 8.21 -0.08
CA PHE A 81 6.30 9.24 0.29
C PHE A 81 6.99 10.53 0.72
N PHE A 82 6.22 11.61 0.75
CA PHE A 82 6.60 12.87 1.36
C PHE A 82 5.40 13.50 2.09
N LEU A 83 5.71 14.35 3.08
CA LEU A 83 4.70 15.13 3.78
C LEU A 83 4.21 16.25 2.85
N ASP A 84 2.92 16.23 2.55
CA ASP A 84 2.20 17.17 1.67
C ASP A 84 1.39 18.20 2.49
N GLY A 85 1.82 18.45 3.73
CA GLY A 85 1.20 19.39 4.65
C GLY A 85 0.27 18.75 5.68
N ARG A 86 -0.76 19.50 6.08
CA ARG A 86 -1.76 19.09 7.08
C ARG A 86 -3.16 19.50 6.64
N PHE A 87 -4.16 18.72 7.04
CA PHE A 87 -5.56 19.09 6.93
C PHE A 87 -5.94 20.17 7.95
N PRO A 88 -7.08 20.88 7.76
CA PRO A 88 -7.54 21.89 8.72
C PRO A 88 -7.72 21.38 10.15
N ASN A 89 -7.99 20.09 10.33
CA ASN A 89 -8.10 19.43 11.63
C ASN A 89 -6.73 19.04 12.25
N GLY A 90 -5.62 19.44 11.64
CA GLY A 90 -4.25 19.16 12.08
C GLY A 90 -3.68 17.81 11.65
N ALA A 91 -4.48 16.94 11.03
CA ALA A 91 -4.04 15.63 10.55
C ALA A 91 -2.98 15.77 9.44
N GLU A 92 -1.97 14.91 9.46
CA GLU A 92 -0.87 14.95 8.50
C GLU A 92 -1.32 14.42 7.14
N LYS A 93 -0.98 15.14 6.08
CA LYS A 93 -1.27 14.76 4.71
C LYS A 93 0.00 14.28 4.04
N TYR A 94 -0.06 13.14 3.37
CA TYR A 94 1.06 12.55 2.65
C TYR A 94 0.72 12.39 1.18
N THR A 95 1.72 12.53 0.31
CA THR A 95 1.65 12.00 -1.05
C THR A 95 2.52 10.76 -1.11
N CYS A 96 1.89 9.63 -1.43
CA CYS A 96 2.53 8.33 -1.53
C CYS A 96 2.63 7.92 -3.00
N GLY A 97 3.82 7.54 -3.45
CA GLY A 97 4.09 6.92 -4.73
C GLY A 97 4.38 5.44 -4.57
N ILE A 98 3.64 4.60 -5.28
CA ILE A 98 3.91 3.16 -5.39
C ILE A 98 4.35 2.88 -6.82
N ALA A 99 5.53 2.27 -6.97
CA ALA A 99 6.01 1.73 -8.22
C ALA A 99 6.08 0.20 -8.09
N ILE A 100 5.56 -0.52 -9.09
CA ILE A 100 5.61 -1.98 -9.12
C ILE A 100 6.17 -2.50 -10.44
N SER A 101 6.77 -3.68 -10.37
CA SER A 101 7.05 -4.55 -11.50
C SER A 101 6.44 -5.92 -11.25
N ILE A 102 5.74 -6.45 -12.25
CA ILE A 102 5.13 -7.78 -12.23
C ILE A 102 5.84 -8.69 -13.24
N ALA A 103 6.01 -9.96 -12.91
CA ALA A 103 6.56 -10.98 -13.79
C ALA A 103 5.50 -12.06 -14.09
N GLN A 104 5.38 -12.42 -15.37
CA GLN A 104 4.51 -13.51 -15.83
C GLN A 104 5.10 -14.14 -17.09
N GLY A 105 5.44 -15.44 -17.03
CA GLY A 105 5.90 -16.20 -18.19
C GLY A 105 7.09 -15.55 -18.92
N GLY A 106 8.05 -15.01 -18.15
CA GLY A 106 9.24 -14.32 -18.68
C GLY A 106 9.00 -12.89 -19.19
N ARG A 107 7.78 -12.36 -19.09
CA ARG A 107 7.45 -10.96 -19.44
C ARG A 107 7.36 -10.10 -18.19
N ILE A 108 7.86 -8.87 -18.30
CA ILE A 108 7.81 -7.89 -17.22
C ILE A 108 6.84 -6.77 -17.59
N GLY A 109 6.00 -6.37 -16.65
CA GLY A 109 5.18 -5.16 -16.72
C GLY A 109 5.51 -4.22 -15.58
N MET A 110 5.50 -2.91 -15.84
CA MET A 110 5.79 -1.90 -14.83
C MET A 110 4.70 -0.85 -14.78
N SER A 111 4.44 -0.32 -13.58
CA SER A 111 3.58 0.84 -13.40
C SER A 111 3.94 1.60 -12.13
N MET A 112 3.53 2.87 -12.09
CA MET A 112 3.68 3.73 -10.93
C MET A 112 2.43 4.58 -10.77
N CYS A 113 1.95 4.72 -9.54
CA CYS A 113 0.81 5.54 -9.19
C CYS A 113 1.13 6.42 -7.99
N TYR A 114 0.46 7.57 -7.91
CA TYR A 114 0.52 8.48 -6.77
C TYR A 114 -0.85 8.62 -6.14
N VAL A 115 -0.89 8.71 -4.83
CA VAL A 115 -2.12 8.85 -4.05
C VAL A 115 -1.89 9.77 -2.86
N ALA A 116 -2.83 10.68 -2.64
CA ALA A 116 -2.90 11.44 -1.40
C ALA A 116 -3.47 10.54 -0.30
N CYS A 117 -2.76 10.41 0.82
CA CYS A 117 -3.18 9.60 1.95
C CYS A 117 -2.90 10.33 3.27
N TRP A 118 -3.51 9.84 4.34
CA TRP A 118 -3.29 10.34 5.69
C TRP A 118 -3.54 9.22 6.70
N PRO A 119 -2.90 9.26 7.87
CA PRO A 119 -2.98 8.19 8.85
C PRO A 119 -4.39 8.16 9.45
N HIS A 120 -5.19 7.23 8.94
CA HIS A 120 -6.47 6.84 9.50
C HIS A 120 -6.29 5.49 10.18
N ASP A 121 -6.72 5.38 11.43
CA ASP A 121 -6.77 4.10 12.13
C ASP A 121 -8.25 3.83 12.47
N PRO A 122 -8.97 3.06 11.63
CA PRO A 122 -10.38 2.79 11.83
C PRO A 122 -10.69 2.11 13.18
N ILE A 123 -9.74 1.35 13.74
CA ILE A 123 -9.91 0.67 15.03
C ILE A 123 -9.84 1.70 16.16
N ARG A 124 -8.84 2.59 16.14
CA ARG A 124 -8.74 3.71 17.10
C ARG A 124 -9.84 4.74 16.91
N GLU A 125 -10.31 4.95 15.68
CA GLU A 125 -11.36 5.92 15.37
C GLU A 125 -12.73 5.41 15.78
N ARG A 126 -13.05 4.12 15.59
CA ARG A 126 -14.29 3.51 16.12
C ARG A 126 -14.36 3.60 17.64
N GLN A 127 -13.23 3.49 18.35
CA GLN A 127 -13.17 3.65 19.81
C GLN A 127 -13.44 5.10 20.26
N ARG A 128 -13.23 6.10 19.40
CA ARG A 128 -13.51 7.51 19.73
C ARG A 128 -14.98 7.92 19.56
N VAL A 129 -15.79 7.15 18.83
CA VAL A 129 -17.19 7.49 18.52
C VAL A 129 -18.17 7.10 19.65
N VAL A 130 -17.71 6.47 20.74
CA VAL A 130 -18.57 6.08 21.89
C VAL A 130 -18.49 7.09 23.06
N ALA A 131 -18.11 8.34 22.78
CA ALA A 131 -18.13 9.42 23.77
C ALA A 131 -19.07 10.54 23.32
N VAL A 132 -20.38 10.26 23.32
CA VAL A 132 -21.46 11.24 23.54
C VAL A 132 -22.56 10.55 24.35
#